data_AF-A0AAQ0R3R5-F1
#
_entry.id   AF-A0AAQ0R3R5-F1
#
_cell.length_a   1.000
_cell.length_b   1.000
_cell.length_c   1.000
_cell.angle_alpha   90.00
_cell.angle_beta   90.00
_cell.angle_gamma   90.00
#
_symmetry.space_group_name_H-M   'P 1'
#
loop_
_entity.id
_entity.type
_entity.pdbx_description
1 polymer ?
#
loop_
_entity_poly.entity_id
_entity_poly.type
_entity_poly.pdbx_seq_one_letter_code
_entity_poly.pdbx_strand_id
1 'polypeptide(L)'
;MELQLIPVDGDGQRIDLNPSAIKDMDNITLTEFLAQAKIIADLYKKGETEVKKRLDEGQQFNRLSYGKAAQQKVLTMTNKQKYDLVKAHGWDCVEPITFTKLKSKFGEGIEQELEQSIVYKDKKAPLKWDA
;
A
#
# COMPACT_ATOMS: atom_id res chain seq x y z
N MET A 1 -1.00 -16.50 28.87
CA MET A 1 -2.21 -16.69 28.07
C MET A 1 -1.77 -17.13 26.68
N GLU A 2 -2.19 -18.30 26.23
CA GLU A 2 -2.00 -18.71 24.84
C GLU A 2 -3.20 -18.21 24.03
N LEU A 3 -2.97 -17.34 23.06
CA LEU A 3 -4.02 -16.81 22.18
C LEU A 3 -4.05 -17.64 20.90
N GLN A 4 -5.23 -18.16 20.53
CA GLN A 4 -5.47 -18.85 19.26
C GLN A 4 -6.68 -18.24 18.57
N LEU A 5 -6.52 -17.92 17.28
CA LEU A 5 -7.64 -17.52 16.42
C LEU A 5 -8.13 -18.77 15.67
N ILE A 6 -9.37 -19.17 15.94
CA ILE A 6 -9.99 -20.34 15.32
C ILE A 6 -11.20 -19.85 14.51
N PRO A 7 -11.18 -19.93 13.18
CA PRO A 7 -12.34 -19.63 12.37
C PRO A 7 -13.42 -20.71 12.56
N VAL A 8 -14.66 -20.27 12.76
CA VAL A 8 -15.82 -21.14 12.93
C VAL A 8 -16.96 -20.68 12.02
N ASP A 9 -17.81 -21.60 11.59
CA ASP A 9 -19.05 -21.28 10.88
C ASP A 9 -20.17 -20.83 11.84
N GLY A 10 -21.35 -20.55 11.29
CA GLY A 10 -22.53 -20.16 12.06
C GLY A 10 -23.00 -21.22 13.07
N ASP A 11 -22.61 -22.48 12.88
CA ASP A 11 -22.92 -23.62 13.74
C ASP A 11 -21.80 -23.90 14.77
N GLY A 12 -20.73 -23.10 14.75
CA GLY A 12 -19.58 -23.23 15.65
C GLY A 12 -18.60 -24.34 15.26
N GLN A 13 -18.73 -24.93 14.07
CA GLN A 13 -17.77 -25.90 13.55
C GLN A 13 -16.54 -25.20 13.01
N ARG A 14 -15.37 -25.81 13.21
CA ARG A 14 -14.11 -25.25 12.71
C ARG A 14 -14.07 -25.30 11.20
N ILE A 15 -13.72 -24.17 10.59
CA ILE A 15 -13.50 -24.08 9.14
C ILE A 15 -12.00 -24.09 8.87
N ASP A 16 -11.57 -24.75 7.80
CA ASP A 16 -10.21 -24.56 7.28
C ASP A 16 -10.21 -23.44 6.22
N LEU A 17 -9.63 -22.29 6.59
CA LEU A 17 -9.51 -21.14 5.70
C LEU A 17 -8.22 -21.25 4.88
N ASN A 18 -8.33 -21.82 3.68
CA ASN A 18 -7.26 -21.83 2.69
C ASN A 18 -7.60 -20.90 1.50
N PRO A 19 -6.60 -20.47 0.69
CA PRO A 19 -6.85 -19.57 -0.44
C PRO A 19 -7.83 -20.10 -1.49
N SER A 20 -7.95 -21.43 -1.64
CA SER A 20 -8.92 -22.06 -2.54
C SER A 20 -10.35 -21.87 -2.05
N ALA A 21 -10.60 -21.97 -0.73
CA ALA A 21 -11.92 -21.83 -0.14
C ALA A 21 -12.59 -20.48 -0.46
N ILE A 22 -11.80 -19.41 -0.65
CA ILE A 22 -12.32 -18.08 -1.02
C ILE A 22 -13.03 -18.12 -2.38
N LYS A 23 -12.60 -18.99 -3.31
CA LYS A 23 -13.21 -19.09 -4.64
C LYS A 23 -14.53 -19.86 -4.63
N ASP A 24 -14.71 -20.72 -3.63
CA ASP A 24 -15.88 -21.59 -3.51
C ASP A 24 -16.98 -20.96 -2.66
N MET A 25 -16.71 -19.83 -2.00
CA MET A 25 -17.70 -19.05 -1.27
C MET A 25 -18.70 -18.39 -2.23
N ASP A 26 -19.98 -18.48 -1.89
CA ASP A 26 -20.99 -17.67 -2.55
C ASP A 26 -20.84 -16.17 -2.20
N ASN A 27 -21.60 -15.32 -2.88
CA ASN A 27 -21.48 -13.87 -2.72
C ASN A 27 -21.81 -13.40 -1.28
N ILE A 28 -22.74 -14.07 -0.59
CA ILE A 28 -23.14 -13.69 0.77
C ILE A 28 -22.00 -14.03 1.73
N THR A 29 -21.54 -15.28 1.69
CA THR A 29 -20.45 -15.80 2.52
C THR A 29 -19.15 -15.01 2.28
N LEU A 30 -18.83 -14.69 1.02
CA LEU A 30 -17.65 -13.93 0.68
C LEU A 30 -17.70 -12.49 1.22
N THR A 31 -18.88 -11.88 1.22
CA THR A 31 -19.08 -10.52 1.75
C THR A 31 -18.92 -10.51 3.27
N GLU A 32 -19.53 -11.47 3.97
CA GLU A 32 -19.40 -11.62 5.42
C GLU A 32 -17.96 -11.92 5.84
N PHE A 33 -17.29 -12.84 5.13
CA PHE A 33 -15.88 -13.13 5.32
C PHE A 33 -15.04 -11.86 5.19
N LEU A 34 -15.24 -11.07 4.13
CA LEU A 34 -14.46 -9.85 3.91
C LEU A 34 -14.71 -8.81 5.02
N ALA A 35 -15.93 -8.68 5.52
CA ALA A 35 -16.26 -7.79 6.63
C ALA A 35 -15.52 -8.18 7.92
N GLN A 36 -15.52 -9.47 8.27
CA GLN A 36 -14.80 -9.98 9.44
C GLN A 36 -13.28 -9.90 9.27
N ALA A 37 -12.78 -10.28 8.09
CA ALA A 37 -11.36 -10.22 7.76
C ALA A 37 -10.81 -8.80 7.85
N LYS A 38 -11.60 -7.78 7.49
CA LYS A 38 -11.22 -6.37 7.64
C LYS A 38 -10.91 -6.01 9.10
N ILE A 39 -11.75 -6.45 10.05
CA ILE A 39 -11.53 -6.21 11.49
C ILE A 39 -10.22 -6.88 11.94
N ILE A 40 -9.99 -8.13 11.54
CA ILE A 40 -8.77 -8.87 11.87
C ILE A 40 -7.54 -8.20 11.26
N ALA A 41 -7.61 -7.75 10.00
CA ALA A 41 -6.53 -7.07 9.31
C ALA A 41 -6.17 -5.75 10.01
N ASP A 42 -7.15 -5.00 10.51
CA ASP A 42 -6.92 -3.77 11.26
C ASP A 42 -6.28 -4.04 12.63
N LEU A 43 -6.71 -5.10 13.34
CA LEU A 43 -6.07 -5.54 14.59
C LEU A 43 -4.62 -5.98 14.35
N TYR A 44 -4.39 -6.76 13.29
CA TYR A 44 -3.05 -7.18 12.88
C TYR A 44 -2.14 -5.96 12.64
N LYS A 45 -2.58 -4.97 11.86
CA LYS A 45 -1.80 -3.75 11.59
C LYS A 45 -1.48 -2.97 12.86
N LYS A 46 -2.42 -2.88 13.80
CA LYS A 46 -2.18 -2.24 15.11
C LYS A 46 -1.15 -3.01 15.92
N GLY A 47 -1.24 -4.34 15.94
CA GLY A 47 -0.25 -5.21 16.56
C GLY A 47 1.14 -5.04 15.95
N GLU A 48 1.25 -5.04 14.63
CA GLU A 48 2.52 -4.83 13.90
C GLU A 48 3.12 -3.45 14.22
N THR A 49 2.29 -2.41 14.29
CA THR A 49 2.72 -1.04 14.63
C THR A 49 3.31 -0.98 16.03
N GLU A 50 2.64 -1.59 17.01
CA GLU A 50 3.14 -1.66 18.39
C GLU A 50 4.42 -2.49 18.50
N VAL A 51 4.50 -3.61 17.77
CA VAL A 51 5.71 -4.44 17.72
C VAL A 51 6.90 -3.63 17.19
N LYS A 52 6.73 -2.90 16.08
CA LYS A 52 7.77 -2.04 15.51
C LYS A 52 8.23 -0.98 16.51
N LYS A 53 7.27 -0.28 17.13
CA LYS A 53 7.57 0.71 18.17
C LYS A 53 8.42 0.11 19.30
N ARG A 54 8.08 -1.08 19.81
CA ARG A 54 8.84 -1.75 20.88
C ARG A 54 10.23 -2.19 20.44
N LEU A 55 10.37 -2.66 19.20
CA LEU A 55 11.68 -2.97 18.62
C LEU A 55 12.54 -1.70 18.51
N ASP A 56 11.94 -0.57 18.11
CA ASP A 56 12.63 0.73 18.03
C ASP A 56 13.05 1.24 19.41
N GLU A 57 12.27 0.92 20.46
CA GLU A 57 12.60 1.16 21.88
C GLU A 57 13.64 0.16 22.44
N GLY A 58 14.08 -0.82 21.64
CA GLY A 58 15.12 -1.79 22.02
C GLY A 58 14.61 -3.05 22.74
N GLN A 59 13.29 -3.26 22.83
CA GLN A 59 12.73 -4.49 23.41
C GLN A 59 12.99 -5.70 22.49
N GLN A 60 13.11 -6.88 23.09
CA GLN A 60 13.35 -8.14 22.36
C GLN A 60 12.11 -9.02 22.35
N PHE A 61 11.95 -9.78 21.27
CA PHE A 61 10.88 -10.75 21.10
C PHE A 61 11.47 -12.13 20.72
N ASN A 62 10.86 -13.21 21.20
CA ASN A 62 11.40 -14.57 21.01
C ASN A 62 11.26 -15.11 19.58
N ARG A 63 10.31 -14.60 18.79
CA ARG A 63 9.94 -15.17 17.48
C ARG A 63 9.90 -14.15 16.34
N LEU A 64 10.29 -12.90 16.60
CA LEU A 64 10.29 -11.85 15.61
C LEU A 64 11.44 -10.89 15.88
N SER A 65 12.00 -10.32 14.82
CA SER A 65 13.00 -9.26 14.86
C SER A 65 12.93 -8.48 13.55
N TYR A 66 13.58 -7.32 13.49
CA TYR A 66 13.85 -6.71 12.19
C TYR A 66 14.73 -7.63 11.34
N GLY A 67 14.41 -7.70 10.05
CA GLY A 67 15.30 -8.27 9.04
C GLY A 67 16.41 -7.28 8.67
N LYS A 68 17.30 -7.70 7.76
CA LYS A 68 18.27 -6.77 7.15
C LYS A 68 17.52 -5.72 6.35
N ALA A 69 17.82 -4.44 6.58
CA ALA A 69 17.25 -3.35 5.80
C ALA A 69 17.62 -3.53 4.31
N ALA A 70 16.61 -3.53 3.44
CA ALA A 70 16.84 -3.49 2.02
C ALA A 70 17.45 -2.12 1.64
N GLN A 71 18.57 -2.13 0.95
CA GLN A 71 19.16 -0.89 0.44
C GLN A 71 18.53 -0.57 -0.91
N GLN A 72 17.82 0.56 -0.97
CA GLN A 72 17.36 1.13 -2.24
C GLN A 72 18.41 2.08 -2.78
N LYS A 73 18.84 1.88 -4.02
CA LYS A 73 19.62 2.89 -4.74
C LYS A 73 18.67 4.00 -5.19
N VAL A 74 18.85 5.20 -4.64
CA VAL A 74 18.06 6.38 -4.99
C VAL A 74 18.94 7.33 -5.79
N LEU A 75 18.54 7.65 -7.03
CA LEU A 75 19.24 8.63 -7.85
C LEU A 75 18.84 10.05 -7.41
N THR A 76 19.80 10.79 -6.85
CA THR A 76 19.62 12.21 -6.48
C THR A 76 20.53 13.07 -7.34
N MET A 77 19.97 14.05 -8.04
CA MET A 77 20.71 14.92 -8.95
C MET A 77 20.37 16.39 -8.70
N THR A 78 21.40 17.23 -8.69
CA THR A 78 21.28 18.69 -8.76
C THR A 78 20.73 19.13 -10.13
N ASN A 79 20.25 20.37 -10.23
CA ASN A 79 19.77 20.91 -11.52
C ASN A 79 20.86 20.88 -12.60
N LYS A 80 22.12 21.15 -12.23
CA LYS A 80 23.25 21.05 -13.15
C LYS A 80 23.43 19.63 -13.68
N GLN A 81 23.44 18.63 -12.80
CA GLN A 81 23.57 17.23 -13.21
C GLN A 81 22.42 16.77 -14.10
N LYS A 82 21.18 17.23 -13.84
CA LYS A 82 20.03 16.95 -14.72
C LYS A 82 20.21 17.58 -16.10
N TYR A 83 20.65 18.83 -16.15
CA TYR A 83 20.93 19.53 -17.41
C TYR A 83 22.02 18.80 -18.21
N ASP A 84 23.12 18.43 -17.56
CA ASP A 84 24.22 17.71 -18.19
C ASP A 84 23.78 16.33 -18.72
N LEU A 85 22.93 15.61 -17.96
CA LEU A 85 22.35 14.32 -18.37
C LEU A 85 21.48 14.46 -19.63
N VAL A 86 20.58 15.44 -19.65
CA VAL A 86 19.71 15.71 -20.81
C VAL A 86 20.54 16.13 -22.02
N LYS A 87 21.59 16.93 -21.82
CA LYS A 87 22.49 17.35 -22.90
C LYS A 87 23.22 16.16 -23.54
N ALA A 88 23.62 15.18 -22.73
CA ALA A 88 24.38 14.02 -23.20
C ALA A 88 23.51 12.89 -23.76
N HIS A 89 22.31 12.67 -23.22
CA HIS A 89 21.50 11.48 -23.48
C HIS A 89 20.04 11.77 -23.87
N GLY A 90 19.66 13.04 -24.03
CA GLY A 90 18.30 13.44 -24.41
C GLY A 90 17.32 13.46 -23.24
N TRP A 91 16.07 13.85 -23.55
CA TRP A 91 15.00 14.01 -22.56
C TRP A 91 14.43 12.68 -22.05
N ASP A 92 14.67 11.56 -22.74
CA ASP A 92 14.23 10.22 -22.30
C ASP A 92 14.88 9.77 -20.98
N CYS A 93 15.97 10.44 -20.58
CA CYS A 93 16.64 10.18 -19.30
C CYS A 93 15.97 10.88 -18.10
N VAL A 94 14.91 11.66 -18.33
CA VAL A 94 14.19 12.37 -17.27
C VAL A 94 12.67 12.18 -17.40
N GLU A 95 12.02 11.80 -16.31
CA GLU A 95 10.57 11.84 -16.22
C GLU A 95 10.10 13.18 -15.65
N PRO A 96 9.01 13.76 -16.17
CA PRO A 96 8.35 14.89 -15.52
C PRO A 96 8.02 14.53 -14.07
N ILE A 97 8.19 15.48 -13.16
CA ILE A 97 7.71 15.30 -11.80
C ILE A 97 6.19 15.13 -11.80
N THR A 98 5.66 14.44 -10.78
CA THR A 98 4.22 14.16 -10.71
C THR A 98 3.39 15.43 -10.79
N PHE A 99 2.21 15.35 -11.39
CA PHE A 99 1.30 16.49 -11.54
C PHE A 99 0.99 17.21 -10.22
N THR A 100 0.83 16.45 -9.12
CA THR A 100 0.69 17.01 -7.77
C THR A 100 1.91 17.85 -7.35
N LYS A 101 3.12 17.41 -7.66
CA LYS A 101 4.35 18.17 -7.37
C LYS A 101 4.49 19.39 -8.28
N LEU A 102 4.01 19.33 -9.53
CA LEU A 102 3.92 20.50 -10.41
C LEU A 102 2.99 21.55 -9.81
N LYS A 103 1.75 21.17 -9.45
CA LYS A 103 0.79 22.07 -8.79
C LYS A 103 1.34 22.69 -7.51
N SER A 104 1.98 21.88 -6.66
CA SER A 104 2.58 22.38 -5.41
C SER A 104 3.71 23.39 -5.64
N LYS A 105 4.41 23.34 -6.78
CA LYS A 105 5.54 24.24 -7.08
C LYS A 105 5.14 25.47 -7.89
N PHE A 106 4.19 25.31 -8.80
CA PHE A 106 3.85 26.31 -9.82
C PHE A 106 2.40 26.83 -9.69
N GLY A 107 1.64 26.33 -8.71
CA GLY A 107 0.24 26.69 -8.51
C GLY A 107 -0.72 25.93 -9.43
N GLU A 108 -2.00 26.26 -9.34
CA GLU A 108 -3.07 25.59 -10.11
C GLU A 108 -3.00 25.89 -11.61
N GLY A 109 -2.43 27.03 -12.02
CA GLY A 109 -2.34 27.44 -13.44
C GLY A 109 -1.61 26.45 -14.34
N ILE A 110 -0.70 25.64 -13.78
CA ILE A 110 0.02 24.60 -14.53
C ILE A 110 -0.92 23.51 -15.08
N GLU A 111 -2.10 23.34 -14.51
CA GLU A 111 -3.12 22.42 -15.04
C GLU A 111 -3.68 22.91 -16.37
N GLN A 112 -3.93 24.21 -16.48
CA GLN A 112 -4.41 24.83 -17.73
C GLN A 112 -3.32 24.79 -18.80
N GLU A 113 -2.07 25.06 -18.43
CA GLU A 113 -0.92 24.98 -19.35
C GLU A 113 -0.72 23.57 -19.93
N LEU A 114 -1.02 22.54 -19.13
CA LEU A 114 -0.81 21.14 -19.51
C LEU A 114 -2.09 20.45 -20.00
N GLU A 115 -3.21 21.16 -20.10
CA GLU A 115 -4.54 20.57 -20.33
C GLU A 115 -4.57 19.62 -21.53
N GLN A 116 -3.95 20.02 -22.66
CA GLN A 116 -3.88 19.22 -23.88
C GLN A 116 -3.05 17.93 -23.74
N SER A 117 -2.22 17.83 -22.69
CA SER A 117 -1.37 16.68 -22.37
C SER A 117 -1.92 15.84 -21.20
N ILE A 118 -3.00 16.26 -20.55
CA ILE A 118 -3.61 15.52 -19.44
C ILE A 118 -4.51 14.42 -20.01
N VAL A 119 -4.14 13.17 -19.73
CA VAL A 119 -4.97 12.00 -20.05
C VAL A 119 -5.65 11.50 -18.78
N TYR A 120 -6.97 11.58 -18.76
CA TYR A 120 -7.77 11.00 -17.68
C TYR A 120 -7.83 9.48 -17.85
N LYS A 121 -7.41 8.77 -16.80
CA LYS A 121 -7.54 7.32 -16.72
C LYS A 121 -8.46 6.98 -15.56
N ASP A 122 -9.51 6.25 -15.87
CA ASP A 122 -10.41 5.75 -14.83
C ASP A 122 -9.65 4.78 -13.93
N LYS A 123 -9.67 5.06 -12.62
CA LYS A 123 -9.27 4.07 -11.63
C LYS A 123 -10.39 3.06 -11.52
N LYS A 124 -10.04 1.78 -11.34
CA LYS A 124 -11.02 0.76 -10.98
C LYS A 124 -11.79 1.24 -9.75
N ALA A 125 -13.12 1.15 -9.81
CA ALA A 125 -13.97 1.57 -8.71
C ALA A 125 -13.59 0.78 -7.44
N PRO A 126 -13.43 1.44 -6.28
CA PRO A 126 -13.20 0.74 -5.02
C PRO A 126 -14.46 -0.04 -4.63
N LEU A 127 -14.29 -1.10 -3.84
CA LEU A 127 -15.41 -1.73 -3.15
C LEU A 127 -16.07 -0.70 -2.23
N LYS A 128 -17.40 -0.59 -2.33
CA LYS A 128 -18.21 0.28 -1.49
C LYS A 128 -19.08 -0.60 -0.60
N TRP A 129 -19.05 -0.31 0.70
CA TRP A 129 -19.96 -0.92 1.68
C TRP A 129 -21.23 -0.07 1.77
N ASP A 130 -22.38 -0.72 1.97
CA ASP A 130 -23.59 0.00 2.36
C ASP A 130 -23.36 0.67 3.72
N ALA A 131 -23.92 1.88 3.88
CA ALA A 131 -23.73 2.71 5.07
C ALA A 131 -24.56 2.22 6.25
#